data_AF-T2KRC5-F1
#
_entry.id   AF-T2KRC5-F1
#
_cell.length_a   1.000
_cell.length_b   1.000
_cell.length_c   1.000
_cell.angle_alpha   90.00
_cell.angle_beta   90.00
_cell.angle_gamma   90.00
#
_symmetry.space_group_name_H-M   'P 1'
#
loop_
_entity.id
_entity.type
_entity.pdbx_description
1 polymer ?
#
loop_
_entity_poly.entity_id
_entity_poly.type
_entity_poly.pdbx_seq_one_letter_code
_entity_poly.pdbx_strand_id
1 'polypeptide(L)'
;MNHLNFNQTGGFGLSTNILDALQSSLALLGGLGEMAGDKTILKGCELVGANVTDGIVYLNGEAFVFKGGTPLISVKIYETATQKIFENGDVKDVIFERWVGFGTGTGAIPWSDFVKVDTLRNLKSRILPAGTNPQLYSGSVTQIPSGWQLCDGTNGTPNLKGRFIVGYDSSDYDYNTIGKTGGEKKHTLTEAELPAHDHDLTNTVYSNESGGINAGDKLSHDGNIYAREVTKTNNAGSGQSHENRPPYYTLAYIIYIEN
;
A
#
# COMPACT_ATOMS: atom_id res chain seq x y z
N MET A 1 25.24 10.34 -29.34
CA MET A 1 25.92 9.04 -29.13
C MET A 1 27.23 9.10 -29.88
N ASN A 2 28.35 8.74 -29.26
CA ASN A 2 29.63 8.65 -29.96
C ASN A 2 29.52 7.55 -31.02
N HIS A 3 30.02 7.78 -32.23
CA HIS A 3 29.95 6.81 -33.31
C HIS A 3 31.32 6.67 -33.97
N LEU A 4 31.70 5.43 -34.27
CA LEU A 4 32.94 5.10 -34.97
C LEU A 4 32.58 4.76 -36.41
N ASN A 5 33.13 5.51 -37.36
CA ASN A 5 32.92 5.27 -38.79
C ASN A 5 34.05 4.41 -39.36
N PHE A 6 33.86 3.09 -39.31
CA PHE A 6 34.86 2.11 -39.75
C PHE A 6 34.91 1.90 -41.26
N ASN A 7 33.80 2.09 -41.96
CA ASN A 7 33.67 1.71 -43.36
C ASN A 7 33.89 2.93 -44.26
N GLN A 8 35.16 3.26 -44.46
CA GLN A 8 35.61 4.40 -45.25
C GLN A 8 36.35 3.95 -46.52
N THR A 9 36.16 4.70 -47.60
CA THR A 9 36.89 4.49 -48.85
C THR A 9 38.40 4.55 -48.58
N GLY A 10 39.14 3.52 -48.99
CA GLY A 10 40.59 3.39 -48.74
C GLY A 10 40.96 2.37 -47.65
N GLY A 11 39.99 1.85 -46.90
CA GLY A 11 40.22 0.86 -45.83
C GLY A 11 40.79 1.50 -44.56
N PHE A 12 40.22 1.14 -43.42
CA PHE A 12 40.67 1.64 -42.12
C PHE A 12 41.28 0.49 -41.30
N GLY A 13 42.55 0.63 -40.92
CA GLY A 13 43.27 -0.39 -40.15
C GLY A 13 42.78 -0.47 -38.69
N LEU A 14 42.71 -1.68 -38.15
CA LEU A 14 42.42 -1.89 -36.73
C LEU A 14 43.70 -1.64 -35.92
N SER A 15 43.64 -0.69 -35.00
CA SER A 15 44.72 -0.35 -34.07
C SER A 15 44.21 -0.33 -32.63
N THR A 16 45.12 -0.42 -31.66
CA THR A 16 44.78 -0.52 -30.22
C THR A 16 43.99 0.67 -29.72
N ASN A 17 44.30 1.89 -30.15
CA ASN A 17 43.53 3.09 -29.81
C ASN A 17 42.07 3.06 -30.32
N ILE A 18 41.81 2.36 -31.42
CA ILE A 18 40.44 2.22 -31.97
C ILE A 18 39.66 1.16 -31.19
N LEU A 19 40.32 0.07 -30.80
CA LEU A 19 39.72 -0.93 -29.91
C LEU A 19 39.48 -0.37 -28.49
N ASP A 20 40.33 0.53 -28.01
CA ASP A 20 40.14 1.28 -26.77
C ASP A 20 38.91 2.19 -26.82
N ALA A 21 38.72 2.90 -27.95
CA ALA A 21 37.51 3.68 -28.19
C ALA A 21 36.24 2.81 -28.20
N LEU A 22 36.31 1.58 -28.74
CA LEU A 22 35.21 0.61 -28.67
C LEU A 22 34.94 0.15 -27.24
N GLN A 23 35.97 -0.20 -26.47
CA GLN A 23 35.81 -0.60 -25.07
C GLN A 23 35.19 0.52 -24.22
N SER A 24 35.65 1.75 -24.40
CA SER A 24 35.10 2.93 -23.72
C SER A 24 33.62 3.17 -24.09
N SER A 25 33.24 2.91 -25.34
CA SER A 25 31.84 3.02 -25.78
C SER A 25 30.95 1.95 -25.14
N LEU A 26 31.45 0.72 -24.99
CA LEU A 26 30.73 -0.39 -24.35
C LEU A 26 30.60 -0.20 -22.83
N ALA A 27 31.55 0.48 -22.17
CA ALA A 27 31.47 0.79 -20.75
C ALA A 27 30.21 1.61 -20.38
N LEU A 28 29.68 2.42 -21.31
CA LEU A 28 28.41 3.14 -21.12
C LEU A 28 27.20 2.21 -20.89
N LEU A 29 27.25 0.98 -21.40
CA LEU A 29 26.21 -0.02 -21.16
C LEU A 29 26.16 -0.48 -19.69
N GLY A 30 27.29 -0.35 -18.96
CA GLY A 30 27.33 -0.59 -17.52
C GLY A 30 26.38 0.33 -16.75
N GLY A 31 26.18 1.57 -17.23
CA GLY A 31 25.25 2.52 -16.64
C GLY A 31 23.78 2.12 -16.75
N LEU A 32 23.41 1.19 -17.63
CA LEU A 32 22.04 0.67 -17.70
C LEU A 32 21.69 -0.19 -16.48
N GLY A 33 22.69 -0.85 -15.87
CA GLY A 33 22.50 -1.64 -14.66
C GLY A 33 22.12 -0.81 -13.45
N GLU A 34 22.48 0.48 -13.41
CA GLU A 34 22.07 1.42 -12.36
C GLU A 34 20.54 1.50 -12.22
N MET A 35 19.78 1.27 -13.30
CA MET A 35 18.32 1.21 -13.24
C MET A 35 17.80 0.12 -12.30
N ALA A 36 18.58 -0.93 -12.08
CA ALA A 36 18.26 -2.04 -11.18
C ALA A 36 18.83 -1.82 -9.77
N GLY A 37 19.72 -0.83 -9.59
CA GLY A 37 20.42 -0.54 -8.34
C GLY A 37 21.60 -1.47 -8.06
N ASP A 38 22.54 -1.01 -7.22
CA ASP A 38 23.71 -1.78 -6.78
C ASP A 38 23.30 -3.05 -6.02
N LYS A 39 24.13 -4.11 -6.15
CA LYS A 39 23.90 -5.45 -5.59
C LYS A 39 22.55 -6.04 -6.01
N THR A 40 22.33 -6.12 -7.32
CA THR A 40 21.08 -6.66 -7.88
C THR A 40 21.34 -7.87 -8.74
N ILE A 41 20.49 -8.88 -8.65
CA ILE A 41 20.44 -10.02 -9.59
C ILE A 41 19.61 -9.59 -10.81
N LEU A 42 20.27 -9.44 -11.95
CA LEU A 42 19.64 -9.04 -13.21
C LEU A 42 19.00 -10.23 -13.94
N LYS A 43 19.61 -11.42 -13.83
CA LYS A 43 19.15 -12.64 -14.51
C LYS A 43 19.72 -13.88 -13.83
N GLY A 44 18.95 -14.97 -13.78
CA GLY A 44 19.42 -16.26 -13.27
C GLY A 44 19.62 -16.25 -11.77
N CYS A 45 20.68 -16.90 -11.29
CA CYS A 45 20.96 -17.10 -9.87
C CYS A 45 19.80 -17.80 -9.13
N GLU A 46 19.20 -18.81 -9.75
CA GLU A 46 18.08 -19.56 -9.18
C GLU A 46 18.60 -20.73 -8.35
N LEU A 47 17.96 -21.02 -7.21
CA LEU A 47 18.25 -22.23 -6.45
C LEU A 47 17.60 -23.44 -7.15
N VAL A 48 18.43 -24.35 -7.66
CA VAL A 48 18.01 -25.61 -8.28
C VAL A 48 18.69 -26.77 -7.53
N GLY A 49 17.90 -27.50 -6.75
CA GLY A 49 18.42 -28.51 -5.83
C GLY A 49 19.27 -27.86 -4.74
N ALA A 50 20.53 -28.27 -4.63
CA ALA A 50 21.49 -27.74 -3.65
C ALA A 50 22.42 -26.63 -4.23
N ASN A 51 22.25 -26.25 -5.50
CA ASN A 51 23.13 -25.28 -6.16
C ASN A 51 22.34 -24.09 -6.67
N VAL A 52 22.99 -22.94 -6.71
CA VAL A 52 22.50 -21.76 -7.42
C VAL A 52 23.02 -21.80 -8.84
N THR A 53 22.16 -21.53 -9.83
CA THR A 53 22.55 -21.49 -11.25
C THR A 53 23.42 -20.27 -11.56
N ASP A 54 24.09 -20.32 -12.71
CA ASP A 54 24.73 -19.13 -13.28
C ASP A 54 23.71 -18.00 -13.53
N GLY A 55 24.23 -16.79 -13.65
CA GLY A 55 23.41 -15.60 -13.84
C GLY A 55 24.21 -14.35 -14.17
N ILE A 56 23.58 -13.20 -13.97
CA ILE A 56 24.16 -11.88 -14.13
C ILE A 56 23.79 -11.06 -12.90
N VAL A 57 24.79 -10.45 -12.28
CA VAL A 57 24.62 -9.56 -11.13
C VAL A 57 25.19 -8.18 -11.44
N TYR A 58 24.61 -7.15 -10.83
CA TYR A 58 25.09 -5.77 -10.90
C TYR A 58 25.71 -5.37 -9.56
N LEU A 59 26.94 -4.85 -9.59
CA LEU A 59 27.75 -4.57 -8.41
C LEU A 59 28.76 -3.47 -8.76
N ASN A 60 28.91 -2.47 -7.89
CA ASN A 60 29.92 -1.41 -8.02
C ASN A 60 29.92 -0.70 -9.39
N GLY A 61 28.74 -0.48 -9.98
CA GLY A 61 28.58 0.17 -11.27
C GLY A 61 28.79 -0.72 -12.50
N GLU A 62 29.01 -2.02 -12.32
CA GLU A 62 29.33 -2.96 -13.41
C GLU A 62 28.47 -4.24 -13.34
N ALA A 63 28.13 -4.78 -14.52
CA ALA A 63 27.45 -6.06 -14.63
C ALA A 63 28.48 -7.20 -14.74
N PHE A 64 28.41 -8.16 -13.83
CA PHE A 64 29.27 -9.34 -13.82
C PHE A 64 28.48 -10.59 -14.19
N VAL A 65 29.15 -11.50 -14.90
CA VAL A 65 28.70 -12.90 -14.97
C VAL A 65 28.80 -13.50 -13.57
N PHE A 66 27.70 -14.04 -13.09
CA PHE A 66 27.67 -14.83 -11.88
C PHE A 66 27.88 -16.31 -12.22
N LYS A 67 28.95 -16.91 -11.69
CA LYS A 67 29.18 -18.35 -11.76
C LYS A 67 28.62 -18.97 -10.49
N GLY A 68 27.57 -19.76 -10.67
CA GLY A 68 26.84 -20.44 -9.60
C GLY A 68 27.61 -21.62 -9.01
N GLY A 69 26.92 -22.37 -8.17
CA GLY A 69 27.48 -23.48 -7.41
C GLY A 69 26.81 -23.64 -6.05
N THR A 70 27.48 -24.33 -5.13
CA THR A 70 26.97 -24.51 -3.78
C THR A 70 26.92 -23.16 -3.04
N PRO A 71 25.74 -22.74 -2.55
CA PRO A 71 25.58 -21.42 -1.96
C PRO A 71 26.43 -21.25 -0.69
N LEU A 72 27.12 -20.12 -0.61
CA LEU A 72 27.80 -19.64 0.59
C LEU A 72 27.13 -18.35 1.08
N ILE A 73 27.48 -17.91 2.29
CA ILE A 73 26.96 -16.66 2.88
C ILE A 73 27.44 -15.40 2.15
N SER A 74 28.48 -15.52 1.32
CA SER A 74 29.11 -14.39 0.64
C SER A 74 29.60 -14.74 -0.75
N VAL A 75 29.72 -13.71 -1.58
CA VAL A 75 30.26 -13.75 -2.94
C VAL A 75 31.47 -12.83 -3.07
N LYS A 76 32.29 -13.07 -4.08
CA LYS A 76 33.48 -12.26 -4.40
C LYS A 76 33.59 -12.05 -5.89
N ILE A 77 34.24 -10.94 -6.25
CA ILE A 77 34.73 -10.73 -7.62
C ILE A 77 36.05 -11.48 -7.76
N TYR A 78 36.13 -12.31 -8.79
CA TYR A 78 37.32 -12.99 -9.24
C TYR A 78 37.77 -12.37 -10.56
N GLU A 79 39.08 -12.39 -10.81
CA GLU A 79 39.67 -11.96 -12.07
C GLU A 79 40.63 -13.03 -12.56
N THR A 80 40.50 -13.40 -13.83
CA THR A 80 41.40 -14.36 -14.49
C THR A 80 42.02 -13.73 -15.71
N ALA A 81 43.34 -13.69 -15.76
CA ALA A 81 44.11 -13.18 -16.90
C ALA A 81 44.45 -14.31 -17.87
N THR A 82 44.23 -14.08 -19.17
CA THR A 82 44.67 -14.97 -20.25
C THR A 82 45.89 -14.36 -20.93
N GLN A 83 46.95 -15.15 -21.00
CA GLN A 83 48.21 -14.78 -21.63
C GLN A 83 48.18 -14.94 -23.15
N LYS A 84 48.85 -14.03 -23.86
CA LYS A 84 49.08 -14.11 -25.31
C LYS A 84 50.56 -13.87 -25.61
N ILE A 85 51.03 -14.52 -26.67
CA ILE A 85 52.37 -14.37 -27.20
C ILE A 85 52.34 -13.24 -28.23
N PHE A 86 53.25 -12.28 -28.11
CA PHE A 86 53.42 -11.15 -29.02
C PHE A 86 54.40 -11.51 -30.14
N GLU A 87 54.41 -10.75 -31.23
CA GLU A 87 55.26 -11.03 -32.41
C GLU A 87 56.76 -11.04 -32.10
N ASN A 88 57.17 -10.39 -31.01
CA ASN A 88 58.54 -10.38 -30.51
C ASN A 88 58.88 -11.58 -29.60
N GLY A 89 57.95 -12.51 -29.39
CA GLY A 89 58.10 -13.68 -28.53
C GLY A 89 57.72 -13.48 -27.07
N ASP A 90 57.41 -12.25 -26.64
CA ASP A 90 57.02 -11.97 -25.25
C ASP A 90 55.63 -12.53 -24.93
N VAL A 91 55.47 -13.05 -23.71
CA VAL A 91 54.17 -13.46 -23.18
C VAL A 91 53.66 -12.38 -22.24
N LYS A 92 52.45 -11.88 -22.48
CA LYS A 92 51.81 -10.85 -21.63
C LYS A 92 50.37 -11.24 -21.33
N ASP A 93 49.87 -10.79 -20.19
CA ASP A 93 48.44 -10.85 -19.85
C ASP A 93 47.68 -9.88 -20.76
N VAL A 94 46.68 -10.36 -21.48
CA VAL A 94 45.96 -9.55 -22.49
C VAL A 94 44.46 -9.51 -22.25
N ILE A 95 43.85 -10.61 -21.80
CA ILE A 95 42.40 -10.68 -21.59
C ILE A 95 42.15 -10.90 -20.10
N PHE A 96 41.53 -9.93 -19.44
CA PHE A 96 41.14 -10.01 -18.04
C PHE A 96 39.64 -10.27 -17.96
N GLU A 97 39.25 -11.44 -17.47
CA GLU A 97 37.86 -11.82 -17.27
C GLU A 97 37.48 -11.68 -15.80
N ARG A 98 36.56 -10.77 -15.50
CA ARG A 98 36.02 -10.58 -14.14
C ARG A 98 34.65 -11.22 -14.02
N TRP A 99 34.43 -11.94 -12.93
CA TRP A 99 33.16 -12.63 -12.66
C TRP A 99 32.91 -12.71 -11.16
N VAL A 100 31.64 -12.89 -10.78
CA VAL A 100 31.24 -13.05 -9.38
C VAL A 100 30.92 -14.51 -9.11
N GLY A 101 31.34 -15.03 -7.97
CA GLY A 101 30.90 -16.34 -7.49
C GLY A 101 30.98 -16.43 -5.99
N PHE A 102 30.51 -17.53 -5.42
CA PHE A 102 30.59 -17.75 -3.98
C PHE A 102 32.04 -17.77 -3.50
N GLY A 103 32.31 -17.13 -2.36
CA GLY A 103 33.66 -17.00 -1.81
C GLY A 103 33.70 -16.24 -0.50
N THR A 104 34.76 -16.46 0.29
CA THR A 104 34.96 -15.84 1.62
C THR A 104 36.30 -15.07 1.69
N GLY A 105 36.52 -14.35 2.79
CA GLY A 105 37.74 -13.58 3.05
C GLY A 105 37.69 -12.14 2.52
N THR A 106 38.85 -11.52 2.33
CA THR A 106 38.95 -10.11 1.93
C THR A 106 38.20 -9.83 0.63
N GLY A 107 37.38 -8.78 0.63
CA GLY A 107 36.55 -8.40 -0.52
C GLY A 107 35.27 -9.23 -0.69
N ALA A 108 34.91 -10.08 0.28
CA ALA A 108 33.64 -10.78 0.30
C ALA A 108 32.48 -9.85 0.60
N ILE A 109 31.40 -10.01 -0.16
CA ILE A 109 30.15 -9.26 -0.05
C ILE A 109 29.06 -10.25 0.39
N PRO A 110 28.23 -9.93 1.39
CA PRO A 110 27.14 -10.82 1.80
C PRO A 110 26.21 -11.12 0.62
N TRP A 111 25.90 -12.40 0.40
CA TRP A 111 24.95 -12.79 -0.64
C TRP A 111 23.54 -12.29 -0.33
N SER A 112 23.21 -12.11 0.96
CA SER A 112 21.95 -11.51 1.42
C SER A 112 21.75 -10.06 1.01
N ASP A 113 22.82 -9.34 0.66
CA ASP A 113 22.69 -7.98 0.14
C ASP A 113 22.15 -7.95 -1.30
N PHE A 114 22.23 -9.08 -2.01
CA PHE A 114 21.78 -9.16 -3.39
C PHE A 114 20.26 -9.33 -3.47
N VAL A 115 19.59 -8.40 -4.14
CA VAL A 115 18.14 -8.44 -4.34
C VAL A 115 17.83 -8.82 -5.77
N LYS A 116 16.83 -9.69 -5.95
CA LYS A 116 16.29 -10.01 -7.27
C LYS A 116 15.17 -9.01 -7.60
N VAL A 117 15.34 -8.27 -8.69
CA VAL A 117 14.38 -7.24 -9.08
C VAL A 117 13.26 -7.85 -9.93
N ASP A 118 12.02 -7.54 -9.56
CA ASP A 118 10.85 -7.87 -10.38
C ASP A 118 10.95 -7.14 -11.73
N THR A 119 10.62 -7.83 -12.82
CA THR A 119 10.63 -7.20 -14.14
C THR A 119 9.65 -6.02 -14.20
N LEU A 120 9.98 -4.99 -15.00
CA LEU A 120 9.07 -3.86 -15.24
C LEU A 120 7.68 -4.30 -15.72
N ARG A 121 7.60 -5.43 -16.43
CA ARG A 121 6.34 -6.04 -16.85
C ARG A 121 5.49 -6.50 -15.66
N ASN A 122 6.12 -7.18 -14.70
CA ASN A 122 5.44 -7.65 -13.49
C ASN A 122 5.08 -6.48 -12.57
N LEU A 123 5.97 -5.49 -12.43
CA LEU A 123 5.67 -4.28 -11.66
C LEU A 123 4.48 -3.53 -12.25
N LYS A 124 4.43 -3.38 -13.58
CA LYS A 124 3.29 -2.76 -14.27
C LYS A 124 1.97 -3.50 -14.02
N SER A 125 1.97 -4.83 -13.90
CA SER A 125 0.74 -5.58 -13.58
C SER A 125 0.22 -5.37 -12.16
N ARG A 126 1.04 -4.84 -11.24
CA ARG A 126 0.63 -4.52 -9.86
C ARG A 126 0.18 -3.07 -9.71
N ILE A 127 0.41 -2.22 -10.71
CA ILE A 127 0.01 -0.81 -10.70
C ILE A 127 -1.42 -0.72 -11.25
N LEU A 128 -2.33 -0.26 -10.39
CA LEU A 128 -3.71 0.02 -10.79
C LEU A 128 -3.77 1.29 -11.66
N PRO A 129 -4.78 1.43 -12.55
CA PRO A 129 -4.95 2.64 -13.35
C PRO A 129 -5.06 3.90 -12.49
N ALA A 130 -4.53 5.02 -12.99
CA ALA A 130 -4.68 6.32 -12.33
C ALA A 130 -6.17 6.62 -12.07
N GLY A 131 -6.45 7.30 -10.95
CA GLY A 131 -7.82 7.63 -10.55
C GLY A 131 -8.67 6.47 -10.00
N THR A 132 -8.14 5.25 -9.88
CA THR A 132 -8.92 4.08 -9.41
C THR A 132 -8.60 3.63 -7.98
N ASN A 133 -7.48 4.07 -7.41
CA ASN A 133 -6.95 3.53 -6.15
C ASN A 133 -6.59 4.62 -5.14
N PRO A 134 -7.54 5.03 -4.28
CA PRO A 134 -7.24 5.88 -3.12
C PRO A 134 -6.22 5.22 -2.17
N GLN A 135 -5.34 6.03 -1.59
CA GLN A 135 -4.34 5.63 -0.60
C GLN A 135 -4.54 6.42 0.69
N LEU A 136 -4.27 5.76 1.82
CA LEU A 136 -4.24 6.41 3.13
C LEU A 136 -2.97 7.24 3.26
N TYR A 137 -3.10 8.47 3.74
CA TYR A 137 -1.99 9.40 3.88
C TYR A 137 -2.02 10.09 5.24
N SER A 138 -0.89 10.01 5.94
CA SER A 138 -0.67 10.60 7.27
C SER A 138 0.27 11.81 7.25
N GLY A 139 0.77 12.22 6.08
CA GLY A 139 1.64 13.38 5.94
C GLY A 139 0.87 14.70 5.92
N SER A 140 1.59 15.81 5.71
CA SER A 140 0.97 17.13 5.63
C SER A 140 0.08 17.25 4.39
N VAL A 141 -1.18 17.66 4.59
CA VAL A 141 -2.15 17.89 3.50
C VAL A 141 -1.81 19.10 2.62
N THR A 142 -0.90 19.97 3.07
CA THR A 142 -0.38 21.08 2.25
C THR A 142 0.82 20.67 1.39
N GLN A 143 1.35 19.46 1.58
CA GLN A 143 2.52 18.92 0.89
C GLN A 143 2.20 17.56 0.27
N ILE A 144 0.99 17.40 -0.26
CA ILE A 144 0.63 16.20 -1.02
C ILE A 144 1.60 16.07 -2.20
N PRO A 145 2.21 14.88 -2.42
CA PRO A 145 3.18 14.69 -3.50
C PRO A 145 2.62 15.05 -4.87
N SER A 146 3.49 15.53 -5.77
CA SER A 146 3.12 15.82 -7.16
C SER A 146 2.48 14.60 -7.84
N GLY A 147 1.43 14.84 -8.63
CA GLY A 147 0.62 13.79 -9.25
C GLY A 147 -0.43 13.16 -8.32
N TRP A 148 -0.48 13.54 -7.04
CA TRP A 148 -1.53 13.10 -6.11
C TRP A 148 -2.43 14.27 -5.72
N GLN A 149 -3.68 13.97 -5.42
CA GLN A 149 -4.63 14.94 -4.85
C GLN A 149 -5.51 14.31 -3.78
N LEU A 150 -6.24 15.13 -3.03
CA LEU A 150 -7.28 14.64 -2.12
C LEU A 150 -8.41 13.98 -2.90
N CYS A 151 -8.97 12.92 -2.32
CA CYS A 151 -10.26 12.37 -2.74
C CYS A 151 -11.39 13.27 -2.22
N ASP A 152 -11.63 14.38 -2.91
CA ASP A 152 -12.52 15.45 -2.45
C ASP A 152 -13.70 15.74 -3.38
N GLY A 153 -13.84 14.98 -4.48
CA GLY A 153 -14.88 15.17 -5.49
C GLY A 153 -14.44 15.98 -6.70
N THR A 154 -13.27 16.63 -6.64
CA THR A 154 -12.71 17.39 -7.77
C THR A 154 -11.99 16.47 -8.75
N ASN A 155 -11.84 16.91 -10.00
CA ASN A 155 -11.12 16.19 -11.06
C ASN A 155 -11.56 14.72 -11.25
N GLY A 156 -12.85 14.43 -11.04
CA GLY A 156 -13.41 13.09 -11.17
C GLY A 156 -13.08 12.12 -10.03
N THR A 157 -12.45 12.61 -8.94
CA THR A 157 -12.17 11.79 -7.75
C THR A 157 -13.43 11.53 -6.92
N PRO A 158 -13.50 10.42 -6.17
CA PRO A 158 -14.55 10.25 -5.17
C PRO A 158 -14.37 11.28 -4.04
N ASN A 159 -15.47 11.74 -3.44
CA ASN A 159 -15.40 12.58 -2.23
C ASN A 159 -15.44 11.70 -0.97
N LEU A 160 -14.26 11.38 -0.42
CA LEU A 160 -14.08 10.53 0.75
C LEU A 160 -13.88 11.31 2.06
N LYS A 161 -14.00 12.66 2.02
CA LYS A 161 -13.85 13.50 3.21
C LYS A 161 -14.89 13.13 4.27
N GLY A 162 -14.42 12.74 5.45
CA GLY A 162 -15.28 12.38 6.58
C GLY A 162 -16.10 11.10 6.38
N ARG A 163 -15.75 10.25 5.41
CA ARG A 163 -16.43 8.98 5.13
C ARG A 163 -15.69 7.82 5.82
N PHE A 164 -16.46 6.85 6.31
CA PHE A 164 -15.96 5.53 6.64
C PHE A 164 -16.15 4.63 5.42
N ILE A 165 -15.14 3.84 5.05
CA ILE A 165 -15.18 2.99 3.86
C ILE A 165 -15.83 1.66 4.22
N VAL A 166 -16.85 1.28 3.44
CA VAL A 166 -17.48 -0.04 3.47
C VAL A 166 -17.12 -0.79 2.20
N GLY A 167 -16.90 -2.10 2.31
CA GLY A 167 -16.58 -2.94 1.16
C GLY A 167 -17.76 -3.03 0.20
N TYR A 168 -17.48 -3.01 -1.09
CA TYR A 168 -18.47 -3.32 -2.11
C TYR A 168 -18.97 -4.77 -1.93
N ASP A 169 -20.30 -4.95 -1.97
CA ASP A 169 -20.94 -6.27 -1.98
C ASP A 169 -22.06 -6.29 -3.02
N SER A 170 -21.89 -7.07 -4.09
CA SER A 170 -22.86 -7.19 -5.17
C SER A 170 -24.24 -7.73 -4.72
N SER A 171 -24.30 -8.44 -3.60
CA SER A 171 -25.52 -9.05 -3.07
C SER A 171 -26.29 -8.16 -2.09
N ASP A 172 -25.66 -7.09 -1.61
CA ASP A 172 -26.25 -6.15 -0.66
C ASP A 172 -26.74 -4.89 -1.38
N TYR A 173 -28.03 -4.56 -1.22
CA TYR A 173 -28.60 -3.36 -1.84
C TYR A 173 -27.88 -2.07 -1.41
N ASP A 174 -27.37 -1.99 -0.19
CA ASP A 174 -26.71 -0.80 0.31
C ASP A 174 -25.29 -0.63 -0.25
N TYR A 175 -24.64 -1.73 -0.67
CA TYR A 175 -23.21 -1.75 -1.04
C TYR A 175 -22.91 -2.27 -2.46
N ASN A 176 -23.94 -2.60 -3.26
CA ASN A 176 -23.78 -3.16 -4.61
C ASN A 176 -23.42 -2.15 -5.71
N THR A 177 -23.05 -0.92 -5.37
CA THR A 177 -22.61 0.08 -6.35
C THR A 177 -21.55 0.98 -5.74
N ILE A 178 -20.43 1.17 -6.44
CA ILE A 178 -19.35 2.05 -5.99
C ILE A 178 -19.88 3.48 -5.84
N GLY A 179 -19.56 4.11 -4.72
CA GLY A 179 -19.96 5.49 -4.43
C GLY A 179 -21.31 5.64 -3.72
N LYS A 180 -22.04 4.55 -3.42
CA LYS A 180 -23.17 4.61 -2.49
C LYS A 180 -22.71 5.12 -1.12
N THR A 181 -23.54 5.94 -0.48
CA THR A 181 -23.25 6.53 0.82
C THR A 181 -24.44 6.42 1.74
N GLY A 182 -24.17 6.31 3.05
CA GLY A 182 -25.19 6.29 4.10
C GLY A 182 -24.54 6.53 5.46
N GLY A 183 -25.27 6.15 6.52
CA GLY A 183 -24.84 6.27 7.91
C GLY A 183 -25.01 7.67 8.50
N GLU A 184 -24.92 7.73 9.82
CA GLU A 184 -25.16 8.94 10.61
C GLU A 184 -24.04 9.15 11.62
N LYS A 185 -23.53 10.39 11.75
CA LYS A 185 -22.54 10.73 12.78
C LYS A 185 -23.15 10.69 14.18
N LYS A 186 -24.38 11.17 14.29
CA LYS A 186 -25.17 11.13 15.51
C LYS A 186 -26.56 10.64 15.17
N HIS A 187 -27.17 9.90 16.09
CA HIS A 187 -28.50 9.32 15.91
C HIS A 187 -29.42 9.75 17.07
N THR A 188 -30.67 10.09 16.74
CA THR A 188 -31.72 10.36 17.73
C THR A 188 -32.70 9.21 17.67
N LEU A 189 -32.91 8.54 18.80
CA LEU A 189 -33.84 7.42 18.91
C LEU A 189 -35.26 7.82 18.49
N THR A 190 -35.87 6.96 17.69
CA THR A 190 -37.27 7.00 17.29
C THR A 190 -38.11 6.14 18.24
N GLU A 191 -39.44 6.35 18.22
CA GLU A 191 -40.35 5.54 19.03
C GLU A 191 -40.27 4.03 18.69
N ALA A 192 -40.00 3.68 17.42
CA ALA A 192 -39.84 2.30 16.99
C ALA A 192 -38.57 1.62 17.54
N GLU A 193 -37.59 2.40 18.00
CA GLU A 193 -36.35 1.92 18.59
C GLU A 193 -36.41 1.85 20.12
N LEU A 194 -37.53 2.26 20.73
CA LEU A 194 -37.77 2.13 22.16
C LEU A 194 -38.31 0.73 22.49
N PRO A 195 -37.69 0.00 23.44
CA PRO A 195 -38.28 -1.22 23.96
C PRO A 195 -39.65 -0.96 24.59
N ALA A 196 -40.56 -1.93 24.45
CA ALA A 196 -41.82 -1.92 25.18
C ALA A 196 -41.55 -1.84 26.69
N HIS A 197 -42.23 -0.92 27.36
CA HIS A 197 -42.12 -0.69 28.80
C HIS A 197 -43.48 -0.26 29.36
N ASP A 198 -43.68 -0.43 30.66
CA ASP A 198 -44.87 0.02 31.37
C ASP A 198 -44.50 0.81 32.63
N HIS A 199 -45.53 1.39 33.24
CA HIS A 199 -45.43 2.10 34.51
C HIS A 199 -46.54 1.61 35.42
N ASP A 200 -46.17 1.15 36.61
CA ASP A 200 -47.12 0.85 37.68
C ASP A 200 -47.31 2.10 38.56
N LEU A 201 -48.56 2.48 38.80
CA LEU A 201 -48.94 3.60 39.64
C LEU A 201 -49.89 3.10 40.71
N THR A 202 -49.42 3.02 41.95
CA THR A 202 -50.27 2.72 43.11
C THR A 202 -50.64 4.01 43.83
N ASN A 203 -51.91 4.43 43.72
CA ASN A 203 -52.44 5.57 44.48
C ASN A 203 -53.12 5.06 45.77
N THR A 204 -52.62 5.45 46.95
CA THR A 204 -53.24 5.12 48.24
C THR A 204 -54.04 6.34 48.72
N VAL A 205 -55.37 6.28 48.61
CA VAL A 205 -56.27 7.34 49.05
C VAL A 205 -56.53 7.19 50.56
N TYR A 206 -56.08 8.14 51.37
CA TYR A 206 -56.49 8.28 52.77
C TYR A 206 -57.64 9.30 52.87
N SER A 207 -58.88 8.82 53.05
CA SER A 207 -60.02 9.70 53.32
C SER A 207 -60.18 9.90 54.83
N ASN A 208 -59.76 11.06 55.32
CA ASN A 208 -59.99 11.48 56.71
C ASN A 208 -61.00 12.63 56.76
N GLU A 209 -62.18 12.55 56.14
CA GLU A 209 -63.22 13.56 56.41
C GLU A 209 -64.63 13.16 55.96
N SER A 210 -65.60 13.45 56.84
CA SER A 210 -67.05 13.37 56.62
C SER A 210 -67.55 14.60 55.85
N GLY A 211 -67.06 14.77 54.61
CA GLY A 211 -67.40 15.91 53.75
C GLY A 211 -67.68 15.46 52.32
N GLY A 212 -68.88 15.76 51.81
CA GLY A 212 -69.38 15.27 50.53
C GLY A 212 -68.47 15.58 49.33
N ILE A 213 -68.20 14.55 48.52
CA ILE A 213 -67.34 14.61 47.32
C ILE A 213 -68.22 14.77 46.07
N ASN A 214 -67.96 15.82 45.27
CA ASN A 214 -68.69 16.10 44.03
C ASN A 214 -68.34 15.08 42.92
N ALA A 215 -69.37 14.51 42.30
CA ALA A 215 -69.31 13.33 41.45
C ALA A 215 -68.94 13.67 39.99
N GLY A 216 -67.78 13.18 39.53
CA GLY A 216 -67.35 13.28 38.13
C GLY A 216 -67.19 11.93 37.40
N ASP A 217 -66.79 10.85 38.09
CA ASP A 217 -66.64 9.52 37.46
C ASP A 217 -66.52 8.46 38.58
N LYS A 218 -67.60 7.71 38.88
CA LYS A 218 -67.58 6.60 39.86
C LYS A 218 -67.57 5.25 39.12
N LEU A 219 -66.57 4.41 39.40
CA LEU A 219 -66.69 2.95 39.28
C LEU A 219 -66.98 2.41 40.67
N SER A 220 -68.17 1.83 40.87
CA SER A 220 -68.66 1.34 42.17
C SER A 220 -68.31 -0.14 42.35
N HIS A 221 -67.50 -0.46 43.37
CA HIS A 221 -67.43 -1.80 43.95
C HIS A 221 -67.53 -1.65 45.48
N ASP A 222 -68.50 -2.35 46.09
CA ASP A 222 -68.75 -2.41 47.54
C ASP A 222 -68.93 -1.07 48.29
N GLY A 223 -69.72 -0.15 47.71
CA GLY A 223 -70.28 0.99 48.46
C GLY A 223 -69.31 2.10 48.85
N ASN A 224 -68.02 1.97 48.51
CA ASN A 224 -67.02 3.03 48.67
C ASN A 224 -67.01 3.99 47.46
N ILE A 225 -66.94 5.30 47.73
CA ILE A 225 -66.82 6.34 46.70
C ILE A 225 -65.34 6.53 46.36
N TYR A 226 -64.91 6.09 45.19
CA TYR A 226 -63.57 6.38 44.67
C TYR A 226 -63.65 7.55 43.68
N ALA A 227 -62.89 8.63 43.93
CA ALA A 227 -62.65 9.66 42.92
C ALA A 227 -61.60 9.13 41.94
N ARG A 228 -61.88 9.13 40.62
CA ARG A 228 -60.88 8.73 39.62
C ARG A 228 -59.87 9.86 39.43
N GLU A 229 -58.78 9.82 40.20
CA GLU A 229 -57.62 10.67 39.98
C GLU A 229 -56.74 10.04 38.89
N VAL A 230 -56.68 10.67 37.71
CA VAL A 230 -55.77 10.24 36.63
C VAL A 230 -54.39 10.83 36.91
N THR A 231 -53.54 10.06 37.57
CA THR A 231 -52.13 10.41 37.72
C THR A 231 -51.39 10.03 36.43
N LYS A 232 -50.82 11.02 35.74
CA LYS A 232 -49.93 10.77 34.60
C LYS A 232 -48.48 10.87 35.07
N THR A 233 -47.62 10.02 34.52
CA THR A 233 -46.19 10.29 34.57
C THR A 233 -45.87 11.53 33.72
N ASN A 234 -44.78 12.21 34.06
CA ASN A 234 -44.25 13.27 33.22
C ASN A 234 -43.45 12.68 32.06
N ASN A 235 -43.29 13.45 30.98
CA ASN A 235 -42.39 13.07 29.89
C ASN A 235 -40.96 12.87 30.43
N ALA A 236 -40.32 11.78 30.00
CA ALA A 236 -38.93 11.46 30.32
C ALA A 236 -38.11 11.33 29.02
N GLY A 237 -36.81 11.62 29.11
CA GLY A 237 -35.90 11.65 27.97
C GLY A 237 -35.58 13.08 27.50
N SER A 238 -34.35 13.28 27.01
CA SER A 238 -33.86 14.60 26.56
C SER A 238 -34.06 14.85 25.07
N GLY A 239 -34.43 13.82 24.30
CA GLY A 239 -34.52 13.84 22.84
C GLY A 239 -33.18 14.17 22.15
N GLN A 240 -32.07 14.12 22.87
CA GLN A 240 -30.76 14.48 22.31
C GLN A 240 -30.18 13.31 21.50
N SER A 241 -29.55 13.64 20.38
CA SER A 241 -28.80 12.67 19.60
C SER A 241 -27.54 12.20 20.34
N HIS A 242 -27.16 10.94 20.18
CA HIS A 242 -25.92 10.38 20.71
C HIS A 242 -24.89 10.14 19.58
N GLU A 243 -23.61 10.07 19.96
CA GLU A 243 -22.53 9.69 19.04
C GLU A 243 -22.78 8.26 18.53
N ASN A 244 -22.65 8.07 17.21
CA ASN A 244 -22.90 6.78 16.55
C ASN A 244 -21.63 6.21 15.89
N ARG A 245 -20.50 6.91 15.99
CA ARG A 245 -19.22 6.41 15.46
C ARG A 245 -18.48 5.58 16.52
N PRO A 246 -17.85 4.46 16.11
CA PRO A 246 -16.82 3.84 16.93
C PRO A 246 -15.61 4.78 17.10
N PRO A 247 -14.68 4.47 18.02
CA PRO A 247 -13.39 5.17 18.08
C PRO A 247 -12.71 5.20 16.71
N TYR A 248 -12.22 6.37 16.30
CA TYR A 248 -11.63 6.58 14.97
C TYR A 248 -10.32 7.37 15.03
N TYR A 249 -9.49 7.19 14.00
CA TYR A 249 -8.28 7.96 13.76
C TYR A 249 -8.36 8.61 12.38
N THR A 250 -8.07 9.90 12.30
CA THR A 250 -8.22 10.66 11.05
C THR A 250 -6.96 10.55 10.19
N LEU A 251 -7.13 10.02 8.97
CA LEU A 251 -6.15 10.07 7.88
C LEU A 251 -6.78 10.74 6.66
N ALA A 252 -5.94 11.25 5.75
CA ALA A 252 -6.41 11.72 4.46
C ALA A 252 -6.51 10.54 3.47
N TYR A 253 -7.49 10.60 2.57
CA TYR A 253 -7.49 9.81 1.35
C TYR A 253 -6.92 10.66 0.21
N ILE A 254 -5.82 10.21 -0.37
CA ILE A 254 -5.24 10.80 -1.58
C ILE A 254 -5.31 9.80 -2.74
N ILE A 255 -5.31 10.29 -3.97
CA ILE A 255 -5.36 9.45 -5.16
C ILE A 255 -4.43 10.01 -6.23
N TYR A 256 -3.75 9.11 -6.94
CA TYR A 256 -2.89 9.47 -8.05
C TYR A 256 -3.74 9.85 -9.26
N ILE A 257 -3.49 11.03 -9.81
CA ILE A 257 -4.09 11.55 -11.03
C ILE A 257 -2.96 11.76 -12.04
N GLU A 258 -3.19 11.30 -13.26
CA GLU A 258 -2.30 11.61 -14.38
C GLU A 258 -2.67 13.03 -14.83
N ASN A 259 -1.75 13.98 -14.63
CA ASN A 259 -1.91 15.36 -15.11
C ASN A 259 -1.57 15.46 -16.59
#